data_AF-A0A8J8DJ74-F1
#
_entry.id   AF-A0A8J8DJ74-F1
#
_cell.length_a   1.000
_cell.length_b   1.000
_cell.length_c   1.000
_cell.angle_alpha   90.00
_cell.angle_beta   90.00
_cell.angle_gamma   90.00
#
_symmetry.space_group_name_H-M   'P 1'
#
loop_
_entity.id
_entity.type
_entity.pdbx_description
1 polymer ?
#
loop_
_entity_poly.entity_id
_entity_poly.type
_entity_poly.pdbx_seq_one_letter_code
_entity_poly.pdbx_strand_id
1 'polypeptide(L)'
;MRKLLGVSLSLFGVLYLIFLLTIYPVVVSGYGSHEQMILNEDNEFTDAIYLNGDVSLKLTSDAPFHLKIDGKEIGEFTTYSSRLKGEHLIEVESERECIVYAELRQHPSLKSYIISLLLIFSGIVVVWKEKRAI
;
A
#
# COMPACT_ATOMS: atom_id res chain seq x y z
N MET A 1 -16.89 -33.85 -11.83
CA MET A 1 -17.23 -32.42 -11.69
C MET A 1 -16.61 -31.78 -10.45
N ARG A 2 -16.72 -32.39 -9.26
CA ARG A 2 -16.16 -31.83 -8.01
C ARG A 2 -14.62 -31.69 -8.05
N LYS A 3 -13.91 -32.60 -8.71
CA LYS A 3 -12.45 -32.55 -8.84
C LYS A 3 -11.99 -31.35 -9.65
N LEU A 4 -12.70 -31.07 -10.74
CA LEU A 4 -12.43 -29.91 -11.60
C LEU A 4 -12.62 -28.62 -10.80
N LEU A 5 -13.71 -28.52 -10.01
CA LEU A 5 -13.98 -27.40 -9.12
C LEU A 5 -12.88 -27.20 -8.07
N GLY A 6 -12.42 -28.28 -7.42
CA GLY A 6 -11.33 -28.22 -6.45
C GLY A 6 -10.01 -27.75 -7.06
N VAL A 7 -9.67 -28.23 -8.27
CA VAL A 7 -8.48 -27.78 -9.01
C VAL A 7 -8.60 -26.30 -9.39
N SER A 8 -9.75 -25.86 -9.89
CA SER A 8 -9.99 -24.45 -10.24
C SER A 8 -9.88 -23.51 -9.04
N LEU A 9 -10.41 -23.90 -7.87
CA LEU A 9 -10.29 -23.11 -6.63
C LEU A 9 -8.83 -22.96 -6.19
N SER A 10 -8.07 -24.06 -6.21
CA SER A 10 -6.64 -24.03 -5.88
C SER A 10 -5.86 -23.16 -6.86
N LEU A 11 -6.12 -23.31 -8.16
CA LEU A 11 -5.43 -22.54 -9.20
C LEU A 11 -5.73 -21.04 -9.05
N PHE A 12 -6.99 -20.67 -8.85
CA PHE A 12 -7.37 -19.27 -8.65
C PHE A 12 -6.76 -18.70 -7.37
N GLY A 13 -6.75 -19.46 -6.28
CA GLY A 13 -6.11 -19.06 -5.03
C GLY A 13 -4.59 -18.87 -5.16
N VAL A 14 -3.89 -19.70 -5.95
CA VAL A 14 -2.46 -19.52 -6.24
C VAL A 14 -2.21 -18.32 -7.14
N LEU A 15 -2.99 -18.16 -8.20
CA LEU A 15 -2.86 -17.01 -9.11
C LEU A 15 -3.13 -15.69 -8.38
N TYR A 16 -4.13 -15.66 -7.50
CA TYR A 16 -4.41 -14.50 -6.67
C TYR A 16 -3.27 -14.22 -5.68
N LEU A 17 -2.64 -15.25 -5.09
CA LEU A 17 -1.50 -15.07 -4.20
C LEU A 17 -0.28 -14.51 -4.95
N ILE A 18 0.00 -15.03 -6.15
CA ILE A 18 1.05 -14.50 -7.03
C ILE A 18 0.75 -13.03 -7.33
N PHE A 19 -0.49 -12.71 -7.71
CA PHE A 19 -0.90 -11.33 -7.95
C PHE A 19 -0.62 -10.45 -6.72
N LEU A 20 -1.02 -10.84 -5.51
CA LEU A 20 -0.79 -10.05 -4.29
C LEU A 20 0.69 -9.83 -3.99
N LEU A 21 1.54 -10.82 -4.25
CA LEU A 21 2.97 -10.77 -3.91
C LEU A 21 3.83 -10.05 -4.96
N THR A 22 3.49 -10.16 -6.24
CA THR A 22 4.38 -9.70 -7.33
C THR A 22 3.78 -8.60 -8.18
N ILE A 23 2.48 -8.67 -8.47
CA ILE A 23 1.81 -7.76 -9.41
C ILE A 23 1.20 -6.57 -8.68
N TYR A 24 0.46 -6.82 -7.59
CA TYR A 24 -0.20 -5.79 -6.78
C TYR A 24 0.79 -4.69 -6.36
N PRO A 25 1.99 -4.99 -5.85
CA PRO A 25 2.92 -3.94 -5.43
C PRO A 25 3.46 -3.08 -6.58
N VAL A 26 3.28 -3.50 -7.84
CA VAL A 26 3.77 -2.82 -9.06
C VAL A 26 2.64 -2.10 -9.80
N VAL A 27 1.46 -2.73 -9.85
CA VAL A 27 0.30 -2.24 -10.63
C VAL A 27 -0.58 -1.32 -9.80
N VAL A 28 -0.71 -1.61 -8.51
CA VAL A 28 -1.36 -0.69 -7.57
C VAL A 28 -0.28 0.22 -7.04
N SER A 29 0.17 1.16 -7.89
CA SER A 29 0.53 2.46 -7.35
C SER A 29 -0.70 2.90 -6.55
N GLY A 30 -0.52 3.20 -5.27
CA GLY A 30 -1.67 3.56 -4.43
C GLY A 30 -2.41 4.75 -5.02
N TYR A 31 -3.56 5.09 -4.45
CA TYR A 31 -3.97 6.50 -4.37
C TYR A 31 -2.71 7.39 -4.26
N GLY A 32 -2.54 8.34 -5.18
CA GLY A 32 -1.37 9.23 -5.22
C GLY A 32 -0.08 8.62 -5.78
N SER A 33 -0.17 8.02 -6.97
CA SER A 33 0.98 7.82 -7.87
C SER A 33 1.67 9.17 -8.12
N HIS A 34 2.63 9.52 -7.25
CA HIS A 34 3.33 10.82 -7.22
C HIS A 34 2.37 11.98 -6.96
N GLU A 35 1.91 12.12 -5.71
CA GLU A 35 1.32 13.39 -5.28
C GLU A 35 2.42 14.44 -5.15
N GLN A 36 2.08 15.68 -5.49
CA GLN A 36 2.99 16.82 -5.37
C GLN A 36 2.37 17.79 -4.38
N MET A 37 3.15 18.18 -3.38
CA MET A 37 2.81 19.21 -2.42
C MET A 37 3.66 20.43 -2.78
N ILE A 38 3.01 21.49 -3.25
CA ILE A 38 3.69 22.71 -3.70
C ILE A 38 3.65 23.68 -2.53
N LEU A 39 4.79 23.95 -1.92
CA LEU A 39 4.90 24.86 -0.78
C LEU A 39 5.32 26.22 -1.32
N ASN A 40 4.45 27.22 -1.22
CA ASN A 40 4.65 28.56 -1.76
C ASN A 40 4.00 29.64 -0.88
N GLU A 41 4.05 30.92 -1.30
CA GLU A 41 3.46 32.01 -0.51
C GLU A 41 1.93 31.89 -0.35
N ASP A 42 1.23 31.23 -1.28
CA ASP A 42 -0.24 31.08 -1.24
C ASP A 42 -0.72 30.15 -0.12
N ASN A 43 0.11 29.17 0.28
CA ASN A 43 -0.18 28.23 1.36
C ASN A 43 0.72 28.39 2.59
N GLU A 44 1.35 29.56 2.74
CA GLU A 44 2.27 29.84 3.85
C GLU A 44 3.37 28.76 3.97
N PHE A 45 3.81 28.22 2.84
CA PHE A 45 4.78 27.14 2.72
C PHE A 45 4.41 25.86 3.49
N THR A 46 3.11 25.58 3.62
CA THR A 46 2.57 24.44 4.35
C THR A 46 1.52 23.69 3.52
N ASP A 47 1.61 22.36 3.49
CA ASP A 47 0.63 21.50 2.81
C ASP A 47 0.48 20.15 3.53
N ALA A 48 -0.63 19.44 3.28
CA ALA A 48 -0.95 18.21 3.97
C ALA A 48 -1.61 17.13 3.09
N ILE A 49 -1.29 15.85 3.36
CA ILE A 49 -1.91 14.68 2.73
C ILE A 49 -2.50 13.77 3.81
N TYR A 50 -3.75 13.35 3.59
CA TYR A 50 -4.39 12.32 4.41
C TYR A 50 -4.15 10.93 3.83
N LEU A 51 -3.57 10.05 4.64
CA LEU A 51 -3.30 8.67 4.28
C LEU A 51 -4.19 7.73 5.11
N ASN A 52 -4.73 6.70 4.47
CA ASN A 52 -5.45 5.61 5.16
C ASN A 52 -5.01 4.25 4.61
N GLY A 53 -4.55 3.37 5.50
CA GLY A 53 -4.23 1.98 5.22
C GLY A 53 -2.80 1.59 5.58
N ASP A 54 -2.32 0.48 5.02
CA ASP A 54 -0.92 0.07 5.15
C ASP A 54 -0.14 0.59 3.94
N VAL A 55 0.57 1.70 4.14
CA VAL A 55 1.19 2.50 3.07
C VAL A 55 2.67 2.72 3.37
N SER A 56 3.52 2.50 2.38
CA SER A 56 4.88 3.05 2.38
C SER A 56 4.85 4.44 1.76
N LEU A 57 5.25 5.43 2.53
CA LEU A 57 5.38 6.84 2.14
C LEU A 57 6.86 7.13 1.90
N LYS A 58 7.16 7.80 0.79
CA LYS A 58 8.45 8.45 0.58
C LYS A 58 8.22 9.89 0.13
N LEU A 59 8.77 10.84 0.86
CA LEU A 59 8.76 12.26 0.54
C LEU A 59 10.15 12.65 0.03
N THR A 60 10.21 13.38 -1.08
CA THR A 60 11.46 13.90 -1.65
C THR A 60 11.26 15.33 -2.09
N SER A 61 12.18 16.23 -1.78
CA SER A 61 12.12 17.62 -2.20
C SER A 61 13.49 18.14 -2.65
N ASP A 62 13.46 19.22 -3.42
CA ASP A 62 14.63 20.00 -3.83
C ASP A 62 15.11 20.99 -2.74
N ALA A 63 14.33 21.15 -1.67
CA ALA A 63 14.69 21.90 -0.48
C ALA A 63 14.44 21.10 0.81
N PRO A 64 15.08 21.50 1.93
CA PRO A 64 14.69 20.98 3.24
C PRO A 64 13.25 21.36 3.57
N PHE A 65 12.53 20.44 4.18
CA PHE A 65 11.18 20.61 4.72
C PHE A 65 11.09 20.00 6.12
N HIS A 66 10.27 20.59 6.99
CA HIS A 66 9.88 20.03 8.27
C HIS A 66 8.69 19.10 8.10
N LEU A 67 8.76 17.92 8.70
CA LEU A 67 7.71 16.91 8.65
C LEU A 67 6.99 16.80 9.99
N LYS A 68 5.66 16.87 9.94
CA LYS A 68 4.78 16.50 11.05
C LYS A 68 3.89 15.34 10.64
N ILE A 69 3.71 14.40 11.56
CA ILE A 69 2.80 13.27 11.39
C ILE A 69 1.84 13.28 12.57
N ASP A 70 0.54 13.36 12.28
CA ASP A 70 -0.53 13.45 13.28
C ASP A 70 -0.29 14.59 14.29
N GLY A 71 0.14 15.75 13.79
CA GLY A 71 0.50 16.93 14.59
C GLY A 71 1.79 16.82 15.40
N LYS A 72 2.52 15.70 15.32
CA LYS A 72 3.81 15.52 15.99
C LYS A 72 4.96 15.81 15.03
N GLU A 73 5.83 16.72 15.44
CA GLU A 73 7.07 17.00 14.71
C GLU A 73 8.02 15.79 14.71
N ILE A 74 8.45 15.41 13.51
CA ILE A 74 9.38 14.30 13.27
C ILE A 74 10.80 14.83 13.04
N GLY A 75 10.94 15.94 12.32
CA GLY A 75 12.21 16.60 12.04
C GLY A 75 12.26 17.23 10.65
N GLU A 76 13.45 17.70 10.27
CA GLU A 76 13.75 18.32 8.97
C GLU A 76 14.43 17.33 8.02
N PHE A 77 13.98 17.29 6.77
CA PHE A 77 14.44 16.33 5.77
C PHE A 77 14.47 16.96 4.37
N THR A 78 15.33 16.44 3.50
CA THR A 78 15.18 16.56 2.04
C THR A 78 14.61 15.28 1.42
N THR A 79 14.73 14.16 2.15
CA THR A 79 14.12 12.88 1.82
C THR A 79 13.72 12.18 3.10
N TYR A 80 12.47 11.72 3.16
CA TYR A 80 11.93 10.93 4.26
C TYR A 80 11.25 9.68 3.72
N SER A 81 11.38 8.56 4.42
CA SER A 81 10.70 7.32 4.04
C SER A 81 10.27 6.54 5.28
N SER A 82 9.01 6.11 5.29
CA SER A 82 8.44 5.31 6.38
C SER A 82 7.29 4.44 5.91
N ARG A 83 6.98 3.40 6.69
CA ARG A 83 5.78 2.60 6.51
C ARG A 83 4.79 2.95 7.60
N LEU A 84 3.62 3.41 7.18
CA LEU A 84 2.53 3.87 8.02
C LEU A 84 1.38 2.86 7.97
N LYS A 85 0.67 2.72 9.09
CA LYS A 85 -0.43 1.77 9.23
C LYS A 85 -1.61 2.43 9.93
N GLY A 86 -2.71 2.55 9.19
CA GLY A 86 -3.93 3.17 9.68
C GLY A 86 -4.13 4.53 9.04
N GLU A 87 -4.84 5.39 9.75
CA GLU A 87 -5.13 6.75 9.32
C GLU A 87 -4.06 7.69 9.86
N HIS A 88 -3.47 8.49 8.97
CA HIS A 88 -2.44 9.45 9.32
C HIS A 88 -2.63 10.76 8.54
N LEU A 89 -2.39 11.88 9.21
CA LEU A 89 -2.23 13.19 8.58
C LEU A 89 -0.75 13.50 8.45
N ILE A 90 -0.29 13.72 7.21
CA ILE A 90 1.09 14.07 6.89
C ILE A 90 1.12 15.54 6.52
N GLU A 91 1.86 16.34 7.27
CA GLU A 91 2.00 17.77 7.05
C GLU A 91 3.47 18.07 6.77
N VAL A 92 3.73 18.86 5.74
CA VAL A 92 5.06 19.35 5.39
C VAL A 92 5.07 20.86 5.38
N GLU A 93 6.11 21.41 5.98
CA GLU A 93 6.34 22.85 6.11
C GLU A 93 7.74 23.18 5.59
N SER A 94 7.93 24.36 5.01
CA SER A 94 9.24 24.81 4.52
C SER A 94 9.45 26.28 4.83
N GLU A 95 10.71 26.72 4.94
CA GLU A 95 11.04 28.14 5.08
C GLU A 95 11.08 28.89 3.74
N ARG A 96 10.97 28.16 2.62
CA ARG A 96 11.07 28.68 1.26
C ARG A 96 10.21 27.90 0.28
N GLU A 97 9.99 28.48 -0.90
CA GLU A 97 9.26 27.81 -1.97
C GLU A 97 9.97 26.51 -2.40
N CYS A 98 9.24 25.41 -2.42
CA CYS A 98 9.74 24.12 -2.89
C CYS A 98 8.62 23.17 -3.29
N ILE A 99 8.98 22.08 -3.96
CA ILE A 99 8.05 21.02 -4.32
C ILE A 99 8.44 19.76 -3.55
N VAL A 100 7.49 19.17 -2.83
CA VAL A 100 7.64 17.88 -2.16
C VAL A 100 6.88 16.82 -2.94
N TYR A 101 7.61 15.83 -3.44
CA TYR A 101 7.06 14.66 -4.12
C TYR A 101 6.75 13.57 -3.11
N ALA A 102 5.48 13.18 -3.02
CA ALA A 102 4.99 12.07 -2.22
C ALA A 102 4.80 10.82 -3.10
N GLU A 103 5.67 9.84 -2.91
CA GLU A 103 5.54 8.50 -3.46
C GLU A 103 4.79 7.60 -2.46
N LEU A 104 3.58 7.19 -2.82
CA LEU A 104 2.71 6.33 -2.00
C LEU A 104 2.62 4.92 -2.57
N ARG A 105 2.91 3.92 -1.73
CA ARG A 105 2.79 2.51 -2.09
C ARG A 105 1.92 1.75 -1.11
N GLN A 106 0.73 1.37 -1.56
CA GLN A 106 -0.19 0.56 -0.77
C GLN A 106 0.27 -0.90 -0.73
N HIS A 107 0.17 -1.50 0.46
CA HIS A 107 0.38 -2.93 0.64
C HIS A 107 -0.95 -3.69 0.58
N PRO A 108 -0.98 -4.91 0.04
CA PRO A 108 -2.19 -5.72 0.08
C PRO A 108 -2.61 -5.97 1.53
N SER A 109 -3.91 -5.88 1.80
CA SER A 109 -4.44 -6.13 3.14
C SER A 109 -4.23 -7.59 3.57
N LEU A 110 -4.10 -7.82 4.88
CA LEU A 110 -4.03 -9.18 5.43
C LEU A 110 -5.24 -10.05 5.01
N LYS A 111 -6.42 -9.42 4.88
CA LYS A 111 -7.66 -10.11 4.46
C LYS A 111 -7.51 -10.71 3.05
N SER A 112 -6.84 -10.00 2.14
CA SER A 112 -6.60 -10.48 0.77
C SER A 112 -5.75 -11.76 0.77
N TYR A 113 -4.69 -11.80 1.58
CA TYR A 113 -3.87 -13.00 1.74
C TYR A 113 -4.68 -14.17 2.33
N ILE A 114 -5.49 -13.91 3.35
CA ILE A 114 -6.35 -14.93 3.97
C ILE A 114 -7.32 -15.52 2.95
N ILE A 115 -7.98 -14.69 2.13
CA ILE A 115 -8.89 -15.16 1.08
C ILE A 115 -8.15 -16.09 0.11
N SER A 116 -6.95 -15.70 -0.31
CA SER A 116 -6.11 -16.52 -1.18
C SER A 116 -5.82 -17.90 -0.58
N LEU A 117 -5.41 -17.95 0.69
CA LEU A 117 -5.10 -19.19 1.39
C LEU A 117 -6.34 -20.07 1.59
N LEU A 118 -7.51 -19.47 1.88
CA LEU A 118 -8.77 -20.21 2.00
C LEU A 118 -9.20 -20.84 0.68
N LEU A 119 -9.01 -20.17 -0.45
CA LEU A 119 -9.30 -20.71 -1.78
C LEU A 119 -8.39 -21.91 -2.09
N ILE A 120 -7.09 -21.80 -1.81
CA ILE A 120 -6.14 -22.91 -1.96
C ILE A 120 -6.53 -24.09 -1.07
N PHE A 121 -6.77 -23.84 0.22
CA PHE A 121 -7.10 -24.88 1.17
C PHE A 121 -8.41 -25.59 0.82
N SER A 122 -9.46 -24.84 0.49
CA SER A 122 -10.75 -25.40 0.09
C SER A 122 -10.63 -26.27 -1.17
N GLY A 123 -9.86 -25.82 -2.17
CA GLY A 123 -9.60 -26.60 -3.38
C GLY A 123 -8.88 -27.92 -3.09
N ILE A 124 -7.83 -27.90 -2.25
CA ILE A 124 -7.11 -29.11 -1.81
C ILE A 124 -8.05 -30.09 -1.10
N VAL A 125 -8.87 -29.61 -0.16
CA VAL A 125 -9.80 -30.46 0.61
C VAL A 125 -10.81 -31.13 -0.33
N VAL A 126 -11.35 -30.42 -1.32
CA VAL A 126 -12.28 -30.99 -2.32
C VAL A 126 -11.62 -32.10 -3.12
N VAL A 127 -10.41 -31.86 -3.66
CA VAL A 127 -9.67 -32.86 -4.45
C VAL A 127 -9.33 -34.09 -3.59
N TRP A 128 -8.91 -33.88 -2.35
CA TRP A 128 -8.52 -34.97 -1.45
C TRP A 128 -9.69 -35.85 -1.04
N LYS A 129 -10.84 -35.25 -0.72
CA LYS A 129 -12.06 -35.99 -0.39
C LYS A 129 -12.55 -36.85 -1.56
N GLU A 130 -12.46 -36.35 -2.79
CA GLU A 130 -12.84 -37.13 -3.98
C GLU A 130 -11.87 -38.28 -4.25
N LYS A 131 -10.58 -38.10 -3.93
CA LYS A 131 -9.58 -39.17 -4.02
C LYS A 131 -9.81 -40.32 -3.03
N ARG A 132 -10.49 -40.07 -1.90
CA ARG A 132 -10.85 -41.08 -0.89
C ARG A 132 -12.20 -41.75 -1.14
N ALA A 133 -13.01 -41.21 -2.06
CA ALA A 133 -14.34 -41.74 -2.38
C ALA A 133 -14.32 -42.77 -3.52
N ILE A 134 -13.14 -43.04 -4.08
CA ILE A 134 -12.82 -44.07 -5.09
C ILE A 134 -12.01 -45.15 -4.37
#